data_AF-A0A917JDC2-F1
#
_entry.id   AF-A0A917JDC2-F1
#
_cell.length_a   1.000
_cell.length_b   1.000
_cell.length_c   1.000
_cell.angle_alpha   90.00
_cell.angle_beta   90.00
_cell.angle_gamma   90.00
#
_symmetry.space_group_name_H-M   'P 1'
#
loop_
_entity.id
_entity.type
_entity.pdbx_description
1 polymer ?
#
loop_
_entity_poly.entity_id
_entity_poly.type
_entity_poly.pdbx_seq_one_letter_code
_entity_poly.pdbx_strand_id
1 'polypeptide(L)' 'MQEYTIEELSAAKKSLVSTLSKIEKAIVSLEEKQTKGGSYKSQITLSKNRVAALKLSLDLIEREIAKKSEK' A
#
# COMPACT_ATOMS: atom_id res chain seq x y z
N MET A 1 11.66 13.09 -16.05
CA MET A 1 11.23 12.43 -14.80
C MET A 1 12.19 12.88 -13.71
N GLN A 2 11.67 13.14 -12.51
CA GLN A 2 12.51 13.50 -11.36
C GLN A 2 13.23 12.24 -10.86
N GLU A 3 14.54 12.32 -10.66
CA GLU A 3 15.32 11.26 -10.03
C GLU A 3 15.23 11.42 -8.51
N TYR A 4 14.86 10.34 -7.82
CA TYR A 4 14.80 10.29 -6.36
C TYR A 4 16.06 9.64 -5.79
N THR A 5 16.49 10.06 -4.59
CA THR A 5 17.61 9.44 -3.88
C THR A 5 17.20 8.11 -3.22
N ILE A 6 18.18 7.30 -2.83
CA ILE A 6 17.93 6.05 -2.09
C ILE A 6 17.24 6.34 -0.75
N GLU A 7 17.59 7.44 -0.08
CA GLU A 7 16.99 7.88 1.17
C GLU A 7 15.52 8.25 0.98
N GLU A 8 15.20 9.02 -0.07
CA GLU A 8 13.82 9.39 -0.41
C GLU A 8 12.97 8.15 -0.73
N LEU A 9 13.49 7.23 -1.55
CA LEU A 9 12.84 5.98 -1.90
C LEU A 9 12.62 5.10 -0.67
N SER A 10 13.62 4.99 0.21
CA SER A 10 13.53 4.22 1.45
C SER A 10 12.51 4.81 2.44
N ALA A 11 12.49 6.14 2.57
CA ALA A 11 11.50 6.85 3.38
C ALA A 11 10.09 6.65 2.84
N ALA A 12 9.90 6.77 1.52
CA ALA A 12 8.64 6.52 0.85
C ALA A 12 8.18 5.07 1.06
N LYS A 13 9.07 4.08 0.85
CA LYS A 13 8.79 2.66 1.11
C LYS A 13 8.27 2.44 2.53
N LYS A 14 8.98 2.96 3.55
CA LYS A 14 8.59 2.81 4.95
C LYS A 14 7.21 3.40 5.23
N SER A 15 6.92 4.57 4.67
CA SER A 15 5.61 5.23 4.79
C SER A 15 4.49 4.41 4.15
N LEU A 16 4.72 3.89 2.94
CA LEU A 16 3.75 3.07 2.21
C LEU A 16 3.50 1.72 2.89
N VAL A 17 4.52 1.06 3.45
CA VAL A 17 4.34 -0.18 4.25
C VAL A 17 3.45 0.07 5.47
N SER A 18 3.67 1.17 6.20
CA SER A 18 2.82 1.54 7.34
C SER A 18 1.38 1.78 6.92
N THR A 19 1.18 2.47 5.80
CA THR A 19 -0.14 2.77 5.24
C THR A 19 -0.86 1.50 4.77
N LEU A 20 -0.15 0.60 4.08
CA LEU A 20 -0.66 -0.69 3.63
C LEU A 20 -1.22 -1.49 4.82
N SER A 21 -0.43 -1.66 5.89
CA SER A 21 -0.85 -2.41 7.08
C SER A 21 -2.11 -1.83 7.73
N LYS A 22 -2.25 -0.50 7.77
CA LYS A 22 -3.43 0.17 8.31
C LYS A 22 -4.68 -0.10 7.45
N ILE A 23 -4.55 -0.07 6.13
CA ILE A 23 -5.66 -0.33 5.22
C ILE A 23 -6.08 -1.81 5.28
N GLU A 24 -5.12 -2.74 5.35
CA GLU A 24 -5.43 -4.17 5.51
C GLU A 24 -6.22 -4.44 6.80
N LYS A 25 -5.83 -3.84 7.93
CA LYS A 25 -6.60 -3.92 9.18
C LYS A 25 -8.00 -3.29 9.05
N ALA A 26 -8.12 -2.16 8.35
CA ALA A 26 -9.40 -1.52 8.13
C ALA A 26 -10.33 -2.40 7.26
N ILE A 27 -9.79 -3.11 6.26
CA ILE A 27 -10.56 -4.06 5.45
C ILE A 27 -11.16 -5.16 6.33
N VAL A 28 -10.36 -5.77 7.22
CA VAL A 28 -10.85 -6.81 8.14
C VAL A 28 -12.02 -6.28 8.99
N SER A 29 -11.88 -5.09 9.57
CA SER A 29 -12.97 -4.47 10.35
C SER A 29 -14.22 -4.17 9.51
N LEU A 30 -14.06 -3.76 8.25
CA LEU A 30 -15.19 -3.52 7.34
C LEU A 30 -15.88 -4.83 6.95
N GLU A 31 -15.12 -5.91 6.71
CA GLU A 31 -15.65 -7.24 6.38
C GLU A 31 -16.43 -7.85 7.56
N GLU A 32 -15.96 -7.66 8.79
CA GLU A 32 -16.70 -8.04 10.00
C GLU A 32 -18.03 -7.28 10.12
N LYS A 33 -18.01 -5.95 9.91
CA LYS A 33 -19.22 -5.12 9.95
C LYS A 33 -20.20 -5.46 8.83
N GLN A 34 -19.70 -5.83 7.65
CA GLN A 34 -20.50 -6.31 6.53
C GLN A 34 -21.21 -7.63 6.88
N THR A 35 -20.50 -8.56 7.52
CA THR A 35 -21.06 -9.84 7.97
C THR A 35 -22.18 -9.67 9.02
N LYS A 36 -22.09 -8.63 9.85
CA LYS A 36 -23.11 -8.27 10.85
C LYS A 36 -24.33 -7.52 10.29
N GLY A 37 -24.47 -7.46 8.96
CA GLY A 37 -25.61 -6.81 8.29
C GLY A 37 -25.41 -5.34 7.91
N GLY A 38 -24.20 -4.79 8.08
CA GLY A 38 -23.87 -3.46 7.58
C GLY A 38 -23.73 -3.40 6.05
N SER A 39 -23.77 -2.19 5.47
CA SER A 39 -23.57 -1.98 4.02
C SER A 39 -22.22 -1.33 3.74
N TYR A 40 -21.16 -2.14 3.67
CA TYR A 40 -19.77 -1.72 3.51
C TYR A 40 -19.08 -2.26 2.24
N LYS A 41 -19.82 -2.96 1.37
CA LYS A 41 -19.29 -3.62 0.16
C LYS A 41 -18.46 -2.68 -0.72
N SER A 42 -18.94 -1.47 -0.99
CA SER A 42 -18.24 -0.48 -1.81
C SER A 42 -16.92 -0.03 -1.16
N GLN A 43 -16.92 0.19 0.16
CA GLN A 43 -15.73 0.59 0.93
C GLN A 43 -14.70 -0.54 0.97
N ILE A 44 -15.14 -1.80 1.09
CA ILE A 44 -14.27 -2.98 1.03
C ILE A 44 -13.62 -3.06 -0.35
N THR A 45 -14.40 -3.00 -1.44
CA THR A 45 -13.88 -3.05 -2.80
C THR A 45 -12.86 -1.94 -3.06
N LEU A 46 -13.19 -0.70 -2.69
CA LEU A 46 -12.29 0.43 -2.86
C LEU A 46 -10.99 0.27 -2.05
N SER A 47 -11.08 -0.25 -0.83
CA SER A 47 -9.90 -0.48 0.01
C SER A 47 -9.02 -1.60 -0.53
N LYS A 48 -9.60 -2.68 -1.06
CA LYS A 48 -8.86 -3.75 -1.74
C LYS A 48 -8.12 -3.23 -2.98
N ASN A 49 -8.76 -2.36 -3.77
CA ASN A 49 -8.10 -1.73 -4.92
C ASN A 49 -6.92 -0.85 -4.50
N ARG A 50 -7.05 -0.09 -3.40
CA ARG A 50 -5.95 0.71 -2.84
C ARG A 50 -4.80 -0.15 -2.36
N VAL A 51 -5.08 -1.29 -1.71
CA VAL A 51 -4.05 -2.26 -1.31
C VAL A 51 -3.29 -2.76 -2.52
N ALA A 52 -3.97 -3.12 -3.61
CA ALA A 52 -3.33 -3.58 -4.84
C ALA A 52 -2.42 -2.49 -5.43
N ALA A 53 -2.88 -1.25 -5.51
CA ALA A 53 -2.08 -0.13 -5.98
C ALA A 53 -0.85 0.13 -5.10
N LEU A 54 -0.98 0.08 -3.78
CA LEU A 54 0.13 0.26 -2.85
C LEU A 54 1.17 -0.85 -2.96
N LYS A 55 0.74 -2.11 -3.14
CA LYS A 55 1.65 -3.24 -3.37
C LYS A 55 2.46 -3.05 -4.64
N LEU A 56 1.82 -2.60 -5.72
CA LEU A 56 2.50 -2.25 -6.97
C LEU A 56 3.51 -1.11 -6.76
N SER A 57 3.13 -0.03 -6.05
CA SER A 57 4.05 1.07 -5.76
C SER A 57 5.26 0.63 -4.94
N LEU A 58 5.06 -0.25 -3.96
CA LEU A 58 6.14 -0.80 -3.14
C LEU A 58 7.13 -1.63 -3.97
N ASP A 59 6.63 -2.52 -4.81
CA ASP A 59 7.45 -3.35 -5.71
C ASP A 59 8.27 -2.47 -6.68
N LEU A 60 7.66 -1.42 -7.25
CA LEU A 60 8.38 -0.49 -8.11
C LEU A 60 9.48 0.30 -7.36
N ILE A 61 9.21 0.73 -6.13
CA ILE A 61 10.21 1.42 -5.30
C ILE A 61 11.36 0.48 -4.94
N GLU A 62 11.07 -0.77 -4.58
CA GLU A 62 12.10 -1.77 -4.28
C GLU A 62 13.01 -2.04 -5.47
N ARG A 63 12.43 -2.18 -6.67
CA ARG A 63 13.20 -2.35 -7.91
C ARG A 63 14.11 -1.15 -8.19
N GLU A 64 13.62 0.07 -7.98
CA GLU A 64 14.42 1.27 -8.21
C GLU A 64 15.55 1.41 -7.17
N ILE A 65 15.31 1.06 -5.91
CA ILE A 65 16.36 0.97 -4.88
C ILE A 65 17.43 -0.03 -5.30
N ALA A 66 17.05 -1.26 -5.67
CA ALA A 66 17.99 -2.31 -6.09
C ALA A 66 18.87 -1.85 -7.27
N LYS A 67 18.24 -1.28 -8.31
CA LYS A 67 18.93 -0.72 -9.48
C LYS A 67 19.92 0.40 -9.14
N LYS A 68 19.63 1.22 -8.11
CA LYS A 68 20.53 2.28 -7.64
C LYS A 68 21.64 1.75 -6.73
N SER A 69 21.43 0.63 -6.02
CA SER A 69 22.45 0.00 -5.18
C SER A 69 23.45 -0.87 -5.95
N GLU A 70 23.12 -1.29 -7.17
CA GLU A 70 24.02 -2.03 -8.07
C GLU A 70 24.96 -1.13 -8.90
N LYS A 71 24.81 0.19 -8.80
CA LYS A 71 25.66 1.20 -9.46
C LYS A 71 26.69 1.77 -8.50
#